data_AF-A0A1V6C128-F1
#
_entry.id   AF-A0A1V6C128-F1
#
_cell.length_a   1.000
_cell.length_b   1.000
_cell.length_c   1.000
_cell.angle_alpha   90.00
_cell.angle_beta   90.00
_cell.angle_gamma   90.00
#
_symmetry.space_group_name_H-M   'P 1'
#
loop_
_entity.id
_entity.type
_entity.pdbx_description
1 polymer ?
#
loop_
_entity_poly.entity_id
_entity_poly.type
_entity_poly.pdbx_seq_one_letter_code
_entity_poly.pdbx_strand_id
1 'polypeptide(L)'
;MEMDALQKRLIRIVFFSVLFLITGMTASPAQTIRATRVLMDTSAYQPKASPVVRSIINAYSPELNRKMDQVVGYTTVEMDSYPPESPLSNMAADALLAIARRHYGLDRVDFAMTNFGGIRTSFPKGYLTLYYVYAAFPFENSLVLVALKGNQVRALFELFARSRTEALAGVRLRIDNRKITGLLINGQPLDDERIYYLATIDFLLTGGDRMTALRDNLGVDYSGITLRDVILQYINVFTKNGEPIPAKKDGRVVINNSVE
;
A
#
# COMPACT_ATOMS: atom_id res chain seq x y z
N MET A 1 -60.37 47.87 14.84
CA MET A 1 -60.89 46.74 14.05
C MET A 1 -60.67 45.48 14.88
N GLU A 2 -61.66 45.12 15.70
CA GLU A 2 -61.58 43.91 16.52
C GLU A 2 -61.58 42.68 15.62
N MET A 3 -60.64 41.80 15.85
CA MET A 3 -60.51 40.55 15.12
C MET A 3 -61.63 39.59 15.57
N ASP A 4 -62.46 39.16 14.61
CA ASP A 4 -63.62 38.29 14.84
C ASP A 4 -63.22 36.96 15.50
N ALA A 5 -64.11 36.38 16.30
CA ALA A 5 -63.87 35.16 17.08
C ALA A 5 -63.42 33.98 16.20
N LEU A 6 -63.91 33.93 14.95
CA LEU A 6 -63.48 32.97 13.93
C LEU A 6 -62.01 33.15 13.52
N GLN A 7 -61.55 34.39 13.32
CA GLN A 7 -60.15 34.67 12.96
C GLN A 7 -59.18 34.29 14.08
N LYS A 8 -59.52 34.56 15.35
CA LYS A 8 -58.71 34.13 16.51
C LYS A 8 -58.60 32.60 16.60
N ARG A 9 -59.68 31.88 16.27
CA ARG A 9 -59.71 30.42 16.29
C ARG A 9 -58.90 29.83 15.12
N LEU A 10 -58.99 30.43 13.94
CA LEU A 10 -58.22 30.02 12.76
C LEU A 10 -56.71 30.23 12.97
N ILE A 11 -56.32 31.39 13.52
CA ILE A 11 -54.91 31.68 13.84
C ILE A 11 -54.38 30.69 14.89
N ARG A 12 -55.16 30.35 15.92
CA ARG A 12 -54.76 29.33 16.89
C ARG A 12 -54.60 27.95 16.24
N ILE A 13 -55.50 27.55 15.35
CA ILE A 13 -55.40 26.26 14.64
C ILE A 13 -54.17 26.24 13.74
N VAL A 14 -53.90 27.31 12.97
CA VAL A 14 -52.70 27.43 12.13
C VAL A 14 -51.44 27.43 12.99
N PHE A 15 -51.44 28.14 14.11
CA PHE A 15 -50.28 28.18 15.02
C PHE A 15 -50.01 26.82 15.66
N PHE A 16 -51.05 26.10 16.11
CA PHE A 16 -50.89 24.75 16.66
C PHE A 16 -50.48 23.72 15.60
N SER A 17 -50.97 23.84 14.36
CA SER A 17 -50.58 22.92 13.27
C SER A 17 -49.15 23.18 12.79
N VAL A 18 -48.71 24.44 12.73
CA VAL A 18 -47.29 24.77 12.47
C VAL A 18 -46.39 24.28 13.61
N LEU A 19 -46.81 24.42 14.87
CA LEU A 19 -46.05 23.91 16.02
C LEU A 19 -45.93 22.38 16.00
N PHE A 20 -46.97 21.67 15.54
CA PHE A 20 -46.98 20.21 15.39
C PHE A 20 -46.13 19.72 14.21
N LEU A 21 -45.97 20.54 13.17
CA LEU A 21 -45.10 20.24 12.02
C LEU A 21 -43.61 20.41 12.35
N ILE A 22 -43.25 21.32 13.27
CA ILE A 22 -41.85 21.56 13.66
C ILE A 22 -41.35 20.48 14.64
N THR A 23 -42.21 19.91 15.49
CA THR A 23 -41.84 18.83 16.41
C THR A 23 -41.63 17.47 15.75
N GLY A 24 -42.01 17.31 14.47
CA GLY A 24 -41.83 16.09 13.69
C GLY A 24 -40.45 15.92 13.04
N MET A 25 -39.58 16.94 13.07
CA MET A 25 -38.22 16.83 12.54
C MET A 25 -37.31 16.13 13.55
N THR A 26 -37.47 14.81 13.71
CA THR A 26 -36.49 13.99 14.40
C THR A 26 -35.22 13.93 13.55
N ALA A 27 -34.18 14.64 13.99
CA ALA A 27 -32.84 14.46 13.44
C ALA A 27 -32.50 12.97 13.56
N SER A 28 -32.37 12.29 12.41
CA SER A 28 -31.93 10.89 12.40
C SER A 28 -30.55 10.85 13.07
N PRO A 29 -30.34 10.06 14.13
CA PRO A 29 -29.03 9.96 14.76
C PRO A 29 -28.05 9.48 13.68
N ALA A 30 -26.94 10.21 13.51
CA ALA A 30 -25.89 9.84 12.59
C ALA A 30 -25.47 8.38 12.85
N GLN A 31 -25.61 7.53 11.84
CA GLN A 31 -25.19 6.13 11.94
C GLN A 31 -23.69 6.10 12.26
N THR A 32 -23.35 5.67 13.47
CA THR A 32 -21.96 5.53 13.87
C THR A 32 -21.46 4.19 13.35
N ILE A 33 -20.75 4.20 12.21
CA ILE A 33 -20.12 3.01 11.66
C ILE A 33 -18.88 2.69 12.50
N ARG A 34 -18.94 1.61 13.29
CA ARG A 34 -17.76 1.06 13.97
C ARG A 34 -17.15 -0.04 13.10
N ALA A 35 -16.01 0.25 12.48
CA ALA A 35 -15.22 -0.78 11.82
C ALA A 35 -14.36 -1.52 12.85
N THR A 36 -14.40 -2.85 12.83
CA THR A 36 -13.48 -3.69 13.60
C THR A 36 -12.61 -4.48 12.63
N ARG A 37 -11.31 -4.59 12.95
CA ARG A 37 -10.43 -5.51 12.24
C ARG A 37 -10.65 -6.90 12.79
N VAL A 38 -11.15 -7.80 11.96
CA VAL A 38 -11.27 -9.23 12.27
C VAL A 38 -10.12 -9.93 11.56
N LEU A 39 -9.30 -10.65 12.32
CA LEU A 39 -8.29 -11.53 11.74
C LEU A 39 -9.01 -12.62 10.94
N MET A 40 -8.64 -12.78 9.66
CA MET A 40 -9.22 -13.79 8.79
C MET A 40 -8.61 -15.16 9.13
N ASP A 41 -8.96 -15.72 10.28
CA ASP A 41 -8.58 -17.06 10.70
C ASP A 41 -9.55 -18.08 10.12
N THR A 42 -9.17 -18.73 9.03
CA THR A 42 -10.00 -19.74 8.36
C THR A 42 -10.36 -20.90 9.28
N SER A 43 -9.54 -21.23 10.29
CA SER A 43 -9.81 -22.32 11.22
C SER A 43 -11.04 -22.05 12.11
N ALA A 44 -11.32 -20.77 12.40
CA ALA A 44 -12.47 -20.36 13.22
C ALA A 44 -13.80 -20.34 12.44
N TYR A 45 -13.75 -20.21 11.11
CA TYR A 45 -14.93 -19.99 10.26
C TYR A 45 -15.26 -21.17 9.34
N GLN A 46 -14.25 -21.91 8.85
CA GLN A 46 -14.45 -23.04 7.94
C GLN A 46 -15.28 -24.19 8.56
N PRO A 47 -15.15 -24.52 9.87
CA PRO A 47 -16.03 -25.49 10.52
C PRO A 47 -17.49 -25.01 10.62
N LYS A 48 -17.73 -23.70 10.60
CA LYS A 48 -19.05 -23.07 10.68
C LYS A 48 -19.69 -22.84 9.31
N ALA A 49 -18.95 -23.05 8.22
CA ALA A 49 -19.45 -22.87 6.86
C ALA A 49 -20.61 -23.84 6.58
N SER A 50 -21.59 -23.43 5.77
CA SER A 50 -22.69 -24.30 5.38
C SER A 50 -22.18 -25.52 4.59
N PRO A 51 -22.91 -26.66 4.58
CA PRO A 51 -22.54 -27.81 3.75
C PRO A 51 -22.29 -27.43 2.28
N VAL A 52 -23.09 -26.53 1.71
CA VAL A 52 -22.94 -26.06 0.33
C VAL A 52 -21.61 -25.32 0.14
N VAL A 53 -21.28 -24.38 1.03
CA VAL A 53 -20.00 -23.63 0.97
C VAL A 53 -18.82 -24.58 1.13
N ARG A 54 -18.91 -25.55 2.05
CA ARG A 54 -17.86 -26.57 2.24
C ARG A 54 -17.64 -27.40 0.99
N SER A 55 -18.70 -27.83 0.31
CA SER A 55 -18.59 -28.58 -0.95
C SER A 55 -17.88 -27.78 -2.04
N ILE A 56 -18.17 -26.47 -2.16
CA ILE A 56 -17.47 -25.59 -3.11
C ILE A 56 -15.98 -25.50 -2.75
N ILE A 57 -15.64 -25.21 -1.49
CA ILE A 57 -14.25 -25.13 -1.04
C ILE A 57 -13.50 -26.44 -1.32
N ASN A 58 -14.09 -27.58 -0.93
CA ASN A 58 -13.47 -28.90 -1.09
C ASN A 58 -13.25 -29.29 -2.56
N ALA A 59 -14.03 -28.75 -3.50
CA ALA A 59 -13.84 -28.99 -4.93
C ALA A 59 -12.56 -28.33 -5.46
N TYR A 60 -12.23 -27.11 -5.00
CA TYR A 60 -11.11 -26.33 -5.54
C TYR A 60 -9.84 -26.38 -4.68
N SER A 61 -9.97 -26.52 -3.35
CA SER A 61 -8.84 -26.50 -2.43
C SER A 61 -7.74 -27.52 -2.73
N PRO A 62 -8.01 -28.78 -3.15
CA PRO A 62 -6.94 -29.75 -3.39
C PRO A 62 -5.95 -29.32 -4.49
N GLU A 63 -6.45 -28.79 -5.62
CA GLU A 63 -5.57 -28.32 -6.70
C GLU A 63 -4.87 -27.03 -6.31
N LEU A 64 -5.60 -26.09 -5.69
CA LEU A 64 -5.05 -24.81 -5.25
C LEU A 64 -3.95 -25.02 -4.21
N ASN A 65 -4.21 -25.81 -3.17
CA ASN A 65 -3.25 -26.11 -2.11
C ASN A 65 -1.99 -26.77 -2.69
N ARG A 66 -2.13 -27.70 -3.64
CA ARG A 66 -0.96 -28.32 -4.30
C ARG A 66 -0.03 -27.30 -4.94
N LYS A 67 -0.55 -26.22 -5.53
CA LYS A 67 0.25 -25.12 -6.08
C LYS A 67 0.77 -24.21 -4.97
N MET A 68 -0.10 -23.87 -4.03
CA MET A 68 0.19 -22.90 -2.96
C MET A 68 1.17 -23.42 -1.90
N ASP A 69 1.29 -24.73 -1.73
CA ASP A 69 2.18 -25.39 -0.77
C ASP A 69 3.60 -25.57 -1.31
N GLN A 70 3.87 -25.20 -2.56
CA GLN A 70 5.22 -25.23 -3.12
C GLN A 70 6.14 -24.26 -2.37
N VAL A 71 7.21 -24.79 -1.77
CA VAL A 71 8.24 -23.97 -1.10
C VAL A 71 8.99 -23.16 -2.15
N VAL A 72 9.05 -21.84 -1.94
CA VAL A 72 9.72 -20.89 -2.84
C VAL A 72 11.02 -20.34 -2.26
N GLY A 73 11.21 -20.42 -0.94
CA GLY A 73 12.40 -19.96 -0.24
C GLY A 73 12.25 -20.07 1.27
N TYR A 74 13.14 -19.42 2.03
CA TYR A 74 13.03 -19.39 3.49
C TYR A 74 13.60 -18.09 4.09
N THR A 75 13.12 -17.75 5.28
CA THR A 75 13.59 -16.62 6.09
C THR A 75 14.14 -17.14 7.43
N THR A 76 15.13 -16.46 8.00
CA THR A 76 15.69 -16.81 9.32
C THR A 76 14.97 -16.11 10.48
N VAL A 77 14.16 -15.10 10.16
CA VAL A 77 13.37 -14.27 11.07
C VAL A 77 12.02 -13.98 10.45
N GLU A 78 11.04 -13.59 11.26
CA GLU A 78 9.79 -13.02 10.74
C GLU A 78 10.06 -11.66 10.08
N MET A 79 9.38 -11.40 8.96
CA MET A 79 9.49 -10.15 8.20
C MET A 79 8.14 -9.45 8.17
N ASP A 80 8.02 -8.41 8.99
CA ASP A 80 6.85 -7.53 9.01
C ASP A 80 6.97 -6.36 8.04
N SER A 81 5.84 -5.71 7.78
CA SER A 81 5.73 -4.47 7.01
C SER A 81 5.22 -3.33 7.88
N TYR A 82 6.02 -2.27 8.03
CA TYR A 82 5.65 -1.04 8.73
C TYR A 82 6.51 0.15 8.27
N PRO A 83 5.96 1.38 8.26
CA PRO A 83 6.73 2.59 7.98
C PRO A 83 7.64 2.96 9.16
N PRO A 84 8.69 3.77 8.94
CA PRO A 84 9.16 4.26 7.65
C PRO A 84 10.08 3.26 6.92
N GLU A 85 10.46 2.18 7.60
CA GLU A 85 11.36 1.14 7.08
C GLU A 85 11.13 -0.18 7.84
N SER A 86 10.98 -1.30 7.13
CA SER A 86 10.76 -2.62 7.71
C SER A 86 11.40 -3.73 6.86
N PRO A 87 11.68 -4.93 7.42
CA PRO A 87 12.32 -6.01 6.68
C PRO A 87 11.57 -6.39 5.40
N LEU A 88 10.25 -6.56 5.46
CA LEU A 88 9.47 -6.98 4.29
C LEU A 88 9.32 -5.88 3.25
N SER A 89 9.11 -4.63 3.68
CA SER A 89 9.00 -3.49 2.77
C SER A 89 10.31 -3.21 2.04
N ASN A 90 11.44 -3.33 2.74
CA ASN A 90 12.77 -3.18 2.14
C ASN A 90 13.04 -4.29 1.13
N MET A 91 12.75 -5.54 1.49
CA MET A 91 12.88 -6.67 0.57
C MET A 91 12.05 -6.46 -0.69
N ALA A 92 10.80 -6.00 -0.56
CA ALA A 92 9.93 -5.72 -1.70
C ALA A 92 10.48 -4.61 -2.61
N ALA A 93 10.96 -3.50 -2.03
CA ALA A 93 11.56 -2.43 -2.80
C ALA A 93 12.91 -2.85 -3.45
N ASP A 94 13.73 -3.64 -2.74
CA ASP A 94 14.98 -4.19 -3.26
C ASP A 94 14.73 -5.18 -4.40
N ALA A 95 13.70 -6.03 -4.28
CA ALA A 95 13.25 -6.91 -5.34
C ALA A 95 12.85 -6.11 -6.58
N LEU A 96 12.05 -5.05 -6.40
CA LEU A 96 11.63 -4.19 -7.50
C LEU A 96 12.83 -3.54 -8.19
N LEU A 97 13.78 -3.00 -7.42
CA LEU A 97 15.00 -2.40 -7.97
C LEU A 97 15.88 -3.42 -8.69
N ALA A 98 16.11 -4.59 -8.09
CA ALA A 98 16.98 -5.62 -8.64
C ALA A 98 16.42 -6.21 -9.94
N ILE A 99 15.13 -6.54 -9.96
CA ILE A 99 14.48 -7.10 -11.15
C ILE A 99 14.34 -6.03 -12.25
N ALA A 100 14.00 -4.79 -11.90
CA ALA A 100 13.98 -3.69 -12.88
C ALA A 100 15.36 -3.46 -13.49
N ARG A 101 16.43 -3.42 -12.69
CA ARG A 101 17.81 -3.29 -13.19
C ARG A 101 18.22 -4.46 -14.09
N ARG A 102 17.79 -5.68 -13.75
CA ARG A 102 18.03 -6.86 -14.59
C ARG A 102 17.30 -6.77 -15.92
N HIS A 103 16.08 -6.22 -15.94
CA HIS A 103 15.24 -6.14 -17.13
C HIS A 103 15.61 -4.95 -18.04
N TYR A 104 15.78 -3.76 -17.47
CA TYR A 104 16.03 -2.52 -18.23
C TYR A 104 17.51 -2.14 -18.33
N GLY A 105 18.38 -2.72 -17.51
CA GLY A 105 19.80 -2.39 -17.42
C GLY A 105 20.15 -1.61 -16.14
N LEU A 106 21.34 -1.90 -15.58
CA LEU A 106 21.80 -1.37 -14.29
C LEU A 106 21.83 0.17 -14.27
N ASP A 107 22.34 0.79 -15.34
CA ASP A 107 22.51 2.24 -15.43
C ASP A 107 21.22 2.99 -15.81
N ARG A 108 20.15 2.25 -16.13
CA ARG A 108 18.85 2.81 -16.52
C ARG A 108 17.82 2.83 -15.39
N VAL A 109 18.15 2.34 -14.20
CA VAL A 109 17.21 2.34 -13.07
C VAL A 109 17.91 2.88 -11.83
N ASP A 110 17.57 4.12 -11.49
CA ASP A 110 18.23 4.88 -10.44
C ASP A 110 17.79 4.43 -9.05
N PHE A 111 16.48 4.25 -8.86
CA PHE A 111 15.88 3.85 -7.58
C PHE A 111 14.54 3.16 -7.79
N ALA A 112 14.01 2.56 -6.72
CA ALA A 112 12.70 1.93 -6.74
C ALA A 112 11.83 2.36 -5.57
N MET A 113 10.51 2.25 -5.78
CA MET A 113 9.50 2.59 -4.80
C MET A 113 8.29 1.65 -4.92
N THR A 114 7.76 1.21 -3.78
CA THR A 114 6.47 0.53 -3.70
C THR A 114 5.76 0.91 -2.41
N ASN A 115 4.45 0.71 -2.32
CA ASN A 115 3.68 1.19 -1.18
C ASN A 115 3.57 0.17 -0.04
N PHE A 116 3.61 0.66 1.21
CA PHE A 116 3.39 -0.21 2.36
C PHE A 116 1.98 -0.85 2.35
N GLY A 117 0.98 -0.12 1.85
CA GLY A 117 -0.40 -0.58 1.77
C GLY A 117 -0.60 -1.78 0.84
N GLY A 118 0.31 -1.98 -0.11
CA GLY A 118 0.35 -3.13 -1.01
C GLY A 118 0.73 -4.44 -0.31
N ILE A 119 1.40 -4.36 0.84
CA ILE A 119 1.88 -5.52 1.61
C ILE A 119 0.86 -5.86 2.69
N ARG A 120 0.27 -7.05 2.63
CA ARG A 120 -0.96 -7.38 3.37
C ARG A 120 -0.79 -8.29 4.57
N THR A 121 0.32 -9.02 4.63
CA THR A 121 0.69 -9.86 5.78
C THR A 121 2.20 -9.97 5.89
N SER A 122 2.70 -10.47 7.02
CA SER A 122 4.12 -10.76 7.24
C SER A 122 4.56 -12.05 6.55
N PHE A 123 5.87 -12.21 6.38
CA PHE A 123 6.46 -13.51 6.12
C PHE A 123 6.90 -14.13 7.45
N PRO A 124 6.42 -15.32 7.83
CA PRO A 124 6.87 -15.96 9.05
C PRO A 124 8.33 -16.39 8.93
N LYS A 125 8.96 -16.68 10.06
CA LYS A 125 10.25 -17.39 10.10
C LYS A 125 10.09 -18.80 9.54
N GLY A 126 11.04 -19.23 8.71
CA GLY A 126 11.12 -20.60 8.20
C GLY A 126 10.83 -20.69 6.71
N TYR A 127 10.39 -21.86 6.25
CA TYR A 127 10.07 -22.08 4.83
C TYR A 127 8.85 -21.26 4.43
N LEU A 128 9.00 -20.54 3.32
CA LEU A 128 7.92 -19.82 2.66
C LEU A 128 7.43 -20.64 1.48
N THR A 129 6.14 -20.90 1.48
CA THR A 129 5.43 -21.43 0.31
C THR A 129 4.89 -20.31 -0.57
N LEU A 130 4.46 -20.67 -1.78
CA LEU A 130 3.82 -19.75 -2.72
C LEU A 130 2.62 -19.02 -2.10
N TYR A 131 1.87 -19.70 -1.21
CA TYR A 131 0.79 -19.11 -0.42
C TYR A 131 1.21 -17.79 0.27
N TYR A 132 2.37 -17.78 0.95
CA TYR A 132 2.79 -16.59 1.69
C TYR A 132 3.05 -15.41 0.76
N VAL A 133 3.61 -15.64 -0.43
CA VAL A 133 3.84 -14.59 -1.42
C VAL A 133 2.52 -14.04 -1.95
N TYR A 134 1.56 -14.91 -2.27
CA TYR A 134 0.21 -14.49 -2.70
C TYR A 134 -0.54 -13.75 -1.59
N ALA A 135 -0.42 -14.20 -0.34
CA ALA A 135 -1.06 -13.57 0.80
C ALA A 135 -0.45 -12.19 1.10
N ALA A 136 0.87 -12.04 1.00
CA ALA A 136 1.55 -10.77 1.25
C ALA A 136 1.39 -9.76 0.10
N PHE A 137 1.41 -10.24 -1.15
CA PHE A 137 1.30 -9.41 -2.36
C PHE A 137 0.11 -9.87 -3.24
N PRO A 138 -1.15 -9.64 -2.78
CA PRO A 138 -2.34 -10.18 -3.45
C PRO A 138 -2.82 -9.36 -4.64
N PHE A 139 -2.32 -8.14 -4.82
CA PHE A 139 -2.74 -7.28 -5.92
C PHE A 139 -1.98 -7.61 -7.21
N GLU A 140 -2.68 -7.54 -8.34
CA GLU A 140 -2.13 -7.73 -9.69
C GLU A 140 -1.44 -6.46 -10.20
N ASN A 141 -0.62 -5.84 -9.35
CA ASN A 141 0.19 -4.68 -9.71
C ASN A 141 1.32 -5.12 -10.64
N SER A 142 1.69 -4.28 -11.61
CA SER A 142 2.79 -4.55 -12.55
C SER A 142 3.97 -3.61 -12.34
N LEU A 143 5.20 -4.11 -12.55
CA LEU A 143 6.41 -3.30 -12.57
C LEU A 143 6.38 -2.34 -13.77
N VAL A 144 6.57 -1.06 -13.48
CA VAL A 144 6.70 0.00 -14.48
C VAL A 144 7.95 0.83 -14.22
N LEU A 145 8.57 1.34 -15.28
CA LEU A 145 9.68 2.28 -15.19
C LEU A 145 9.18 3.66 -15.59
N VAL A 146 9.39 4.65 -14.74
CA VAL A 146 8.89 6.00 -14.93
C VAL A 146 10.06 6.97 -15.02
N ALA A 147 10.10 7.76 -16.09
CA ALA A 147 11.07 8.84 -16.27
C ALA A 147 10.57 10.12 -15.59
N LEU A 148 11.38 10.69 -14.70
CA LEU A 148 11.08 11.92 -13.96
C LEU A 148 12.26 12.89 -14.07
N LYS A 149 11.98 14.18 -14.22
CA LYS A 149 12.99 15.24 -14.06
C LYS A 149 13.39 15.33 -12.59
N GLY A 150 14.65 15.69 -12.30
CA GLY A 150 15.17 15.76 -10.94
C GLY A 150 14.36 16.67 -10.01
N ASN A 151 13.85 17.80 -10.50
CA ASN A 151 12.95 18.67 -9.73
C ASN A 151 11.62 17.98 -9.35
N GLN A 152 11.10 17.04 -10.16
CA GLN A 152 9.92 16.24 -9.84
C GLN A 152 10.24 15.17 -8.80
N VAL A 153 11.44 14.56 -8.88
CA VAL A 153 11.95 13.67 -7.84
C VAL A 153 12.10 14.43 -6.52
N ARG A 154 12.63 15.65 -6.54
CA ARG A 154 12.69 16.52 -5.35
C ARG A 154 11.31 16.73 -4.75
N ALA A 155 10.33 17.13 -5.57
CA ALA A 155 8.96 17.35 -5.12
C ALA A 155 8.32 16.09 -4.50
N LEU A 156 8.58 14.91 -5.06
CA LEU A 156 8.15 13.62 -4.49
C LEU A 156 8.73 13.39 -3.08
N PHE A 157 10.04 13.62 -2.89
CA PHE A 157 10.65 13.47 -1.57
C PHE A 157 10.23 14.57 -0.60
N GLU A 158 9.92 15.78 -1.07
CA GLU A 158 9.37 16.85 -0.23
C GLU A 158 7.95 16.51 0.26
N LEU A 159 7.14 15.84 -0.57
CA LEU A 159 5.87 15.27 -0.15
C LEU A 159 6.08 14.24 0.97
N PHE A 160 7.07 13.36 0.84
CA PHE A 160 7.41 12.39 1.90
C PHE A 160 7.88 13.04 3.18
N ALA A 161 8.67 14.12 3.11
CA ALA A 161 9.09 14.86 4.30
C ALA A 161 7.89 15.43 5.06
N ARG A 162 6.82 15.83 4.36
CA ARG A 162 5.61 16.40 4.95
C ARG A 162 4.54 15.37 5.32
N SER A 163 4.71 14.11 4.92
CA SER A 163 3.71 13.06 5.06
C SER A 163 4.36 11.71 5.39
N ARG A 164 3.78 10.60 4.92
CA ARG A 164 4.36 9.26 5.09
C ARG A 164 5.26 8.97 3.89
N THR A 165 6.41 8.35 4.13
CA THR A 165 7.23 7.75 3.08
C THR A 165 6.53 6.51 2.52
N GLU A 166 6.98 6.08 1.33
CA GLU A 166 6.75 4.73 0.83
C GLU A 166 8.00 3.86 1.00
N ALA A 167 7.91 2.58 0.65
CA ALA A 167 9.05 1.66 0.72
C ALA A 167 10.00 1.98 -0.43
N LEU A 168 11.26 2.27 -0.12
CA LEU A 168 12.26 2.79 -1.05
C LEU A 168 13.43 1.83 -1.19
N ALA A 169 14.06 1.78 -2.37
CA ALA A 169 15.35 1.13 -2.59
C ALA A 169 16.25 1.98 -3.49
N GLY A 170 17.57 1.92 -3.28
CA GLY A 170 18.52 2.78 -3.99
C GLY A 170 18.52 4.25 -3.52
N VAL A 171 17.92 4.53 -2.37
CA VAL A 171 17.79 5.88 -1.80
C VAL A 171 18.40 5.91 -0.40
N ARG A 172 19.01 7.04 -0.02
CA ARG A 172 19.22 7.40 1.39
C ARG A 172 18.53 8.72 1.68
N LEU A 173 17.51 8.66 2.52
CA LEU A 173 16.66 9.79 2.90
C LEU A 173 16.80 10.08 4.40
N ARG A 174 17.05 11.34 4.72
CA ARG A 174 17.06 11.88 6.08
C ARG A 174 16.04 13.03 6.14
N ILE A 175 15.11 12.91 7.07
CA ILE A 175 14.09 13.92 7.34
C ILE A 175 14.22 14.36 8.80
N ASP A 176 14.21 15.66 9.03
CA ASP A 176 14.10 16.24 10.37
C ASP A 176 13.07 17.37 10.34
N ASN A 177 12.14 17.38 11.30
CA ASN A 177 11.08 18.39 11.41
C ASN A 177 10.37 18.67 10.08
N ARG A 178 9.98 17.58 9.40
CA ARG A 178 9.31 17.59 8.09
C ARG A 178 10.09 18.23 6.94
N LYS A 179 11.42 18.36 7.08
CA LYS A 179 12.33 18.86 6.05
C LYS A 179 13.35 17.79 5.68
N ILE A 180 13.68 17.71 4.39
CA ILE A 180 14.77 16.86 3.92
C ILE A 180 16.09 17.48 4.40
N THR A 181 16.84 16.73 5.20
CA THR A 181 18.21 17.09 5.63
C THR A 181 19.28 16.31 4.87
N GLY A 182 18.89 15.26 4.16
CA GLY A 182 19.77 14.51 3.26
C GLY A 182 18.97 13.66 2.29
N LEU A 183 19.35 13.70 1.02
CA LEU A 183 18.77 12.87 -0.04
C LEU A 183 19.87 12.46 -1.00
N LEU A 184 20.12 11.15 -1.08
CA LEU A 184 21.00 10.54 -2.07
C LEU A 184 20.21 9.53 -2.90
N ILE A 185 20.39 9.57 -4.20
CA ILE A 185 19.89 8.58 -5.15
C ILE A 185 21.09 7.82 -5.69
N ASN A 186 21.12 6.50 -5.48
CA ASN A 186 22.25 5.63 -5.81
C ASN A 186 23.59 6.13 -5.26
N GLY A 187 23.57 6.72 -4.05
CA GLY A 187 24.75 7.28 -3.39
C GLY A 187 25.18 8.68 -3.85
N GLN A 188 24.52 9.26 -4.85
CA GLN A 188 24.82 10.60 -5.37
C GLN A 188 23.76 11.63 -4.92
N PRO A 189 24.13 12.91 -4.71
CA PRO A 189 23.16 13.98 -4.50
C PRO A 189 22.16 14.07 -5.66
N LEU A 190 20.94 14.50 -5.34
CA LEU A 190 19.93 14.78 -6.36
C LEU A 190 20.32 16.00 -7.21
N ASP A 191 20.30 15.84 -8.53
CA ASP A 191 20.49 16.89 -9.53
C ASP A 191 19.13 17.22 -10.17
N ASP A 192 18.67 18.46 -10.05
CA ASP A 192 17.35 18.87 -10.54
C ASP A 192 17.24 18.82 -12.07
N GLU A 193 18.35 18.90 -12.79
CA GLU A 193 18.40 18.93 -14.25
C GLU A 193 18.50 17.54 -14.89
N ARG A 194 18.86 16.52 -14.12
CA ARG A 194 18.98 15.16 -14.62
C ARG A 194 17.60 14.48 -14.75
N ILE A 195 17.47 13.56 -15.71
CA ILE A 195 16.34 12.62 -15.77
C ILE A 195 16.70 11.39 -14.93
N TYR A 196 15.79 11.03 -14.03
CA TYR A 196 15.87 9.83 -13.21
C TYR A 196 14.82 8.82 -13.64
N TYR A 197 15.18 7.54 -13.55
CA TYR A 197 14.29 6.44 -13.84
C TYR A 197 13.92 5.71 -12.55
N LEU A 198 12.66 5.81 -12.19
CA LEU A 198 12.05 5.20 -11.03
C LEU A 198 11.37 3.89 -11.41
N ALA A 199 11.81 2.77 -10.83
CA ALA A 199 11.05 1.52 -10.88
C ALA A 199 9.94 1.55 -9.81
N THR A 200 8.69 1.46 -10.24
CA THR A 200 7.52 1.50 -9.34
C THR A 200 6.46 0.51 -9.82
N ILE A 201 5.26 0.61 -9.26
CA ILE A 201 4.08 -0.15 -9.68
C ILE A 201 3.02 0.74 -10.33
N ASP A 202 2.25 0.17 -11.25
CA ASP A 202 1.13 0.83 -11.95
C ASP A 202 0.08 1.47 -11.02
N PHE A 203 -0.22 0.87 -9.86
CA PHE A 203 -1.09 1.47 -8.85
C PHE A 203 -0.61 2.85 -8.38
N LEU A 204 0.70 3.00 -8.15
CA LEU A 204 1.28 4.28 -7.73
C LEU A 204 1.35 5.26 -8.89
N LEU A 205 1.69 4.78 -10.10
CA LEU A 205 1.72 5.60 -11.31
C LEU A 205 0.38 6.29 -11.58
N THR A 206 -0.73 5.60 -11.33
CA THR A 206 -2.08 6.16 -11.52
C THR A 206 -2.51 7.11 -10.40
N GLY A 207 -1.65 7.41 -9.43
CA GLY A 207 -1.89 8.33 -8.32
C GLY A 207 -2.38 7.67 -7.03
N GLY A 208 -2.32 6.34 -6.93
CA GLY A 208 -2.56 5.60 -5.70
C GLY A 208 -1.69 6.11 -4.54
N ASP A 209 -2.17 5.97 -3.30
CA ASP A 209 -1.52 6.47 -2.08
C ASP A 209 -1.08 7.94 -2.14
N ARG A 210 -1.82 8.78 -2.89
CA ARG A 210 -1.55 10.20 -3.14
C ARG A 210 -0.29 10.47 -3.96
N MET A 211 0.19 9.48 -4.72
CA MET A 211 1.33 9.63 -5.63
C MET A 211 0.92 10.33 -6.95
N THR A 212 0.06 11.34 -6.87
CA THR A 212 -0.45 12.06 -8.05
C THR A 212 0.67 12.75 -8.83
N ALA A 213 1.79 13.08 -8.17
CA ALA A 213 2.99 13.64 -8.79
C ALA A 213 3.60 12.72 -9.86
N LEU A 214 3.33 11.40 -9.83
CA LEU A 214 3.81 10.46 -10.85
C LEU A 214 3.04 10.55 -12.17
N ARG A 215 1.88 11.22 -12.20
CA ARG A 215 1.08 11.39 -13.42
C ARG A 215 1.75 12.33 -14.41
N ASP A 216 2.45 13.36 -13.92
CA ASP A 216 3.18 14.34 -14.73
C ASP A 216 4.58 13.82 -15.10
N ASN A 217 4.71 12.55 -15.50
CA ASN A 217 6.01 11.96 -15.86
C ASN A 217 6.45 12.32 -17.29
N LEU A 218 7.73 12.08 -17.58
CA LEU A 218 8.34 12.27 -18.91
C LEU A 218 8.20 11.06 -19.83
N GLY A 219 7.69 9.94 -19.31
CA GLY A 219 7.55 8.68 -20.03
C GLY A 219 7.41 7.49 -19.08
N VAL A 220 6.70 6.47 -19.56
CA VAL A 220 6.49 5.21 -18.83
C VAL A 220 6.83 4.03 -19.74
N ASP A 221 7.58 3.08 -19.21
CA ASP A 221 7.77 1.75 -19.79
C ASP A 221 7.07 0.69 -18.93
N TYR A 222 6.21 -0.11 -19.56
CA TYR A 222 5.46 -1.17 -18.89
C TYR A 222 6.16 -2.50 -19.14
N SER A 223 6.77 -3.08 -18.11
CA SER A 223 7.58 -4.30 -18.26
C SER A 223 6.76 -5.55 -18.64
N GLY A 224 5.45 -5.55 -18.35
CA GLY A 224 4.59 -6.74 -18.41
C GLY A 224 4.87 -7.76 -17.29
N ILE A 225 5.76 -7.45 -16.34
CA ILE A 225 6.10 -8.32 -15.20
C ILE A 225 5.24 -7.92 -14.01
N THR A 226 4.52 -8.88 -13.42
CA THR A 226 3.74 -8.61 -12.21
C THR A 226 4.66 -8.37 -11.01
N LEU A 227 4.22 -7.59 -10.02
CA LEU A 227 4.93 -7.42 -8.76
C LEU A 227 5.14 -8.78 -8.08
N ARG A 228 4.18 -9.70 -8.19
CA ARG A 228 4.31 -11.03 -7.61
C ARG A 228 5.46 -11.82 -8.27
N ASP A 229 5.58 -11.74 -9.59
CA ASP A 229 6.69 -12.35 -10.31
C ASP A 229 8.02 -11.67 -9.98
N VAL A 230 8.05 -10.35 -9.79
CA VAL A 230 9.23 -9.64 -9.28
C VAL A 230 9.69 -10.23 -7.94
N ILE A 231 8.77 -10.39 -6.98
CA ILE A 231 9.09 -10.94 -5.66
C ILE A 231 9.56 -12.39 -5.78
N LEU A 232 8.87 -13.24 -6.54
CA LEU A 232 9.26 -14.65 -6.73
C LEU A 232 10.62 -14.79 -7.41
N GLN A 233 10.89 -13.97 -8.44
CA GLN A 233 12.19 -13.96 -9.11
C GLN A 233 13.30 -13.54 -8.16
N TYR A 234 13.07 -12.53 -7.31
CA TYR A 234 14.04 -12.09 -6.32
C TYR A 234 14.30 -13.16 -5.25
N ILE A 235 13.26 -13.79 -4.70
CA ILE A 235 13.39 -14.91 -3.74
C ILE A 235 14.20 -16.07 -4.35
N ASN A 236 13.95 -16.38 -5.62
CA ASN A 236 14.63 -17.45 -6.34
C ASN A 236 16.14 -17.20 -6.50
N VAL A 237 16.61 -15.94 -6.51
CA VAL A 237 18.06 -15.64 -6.54
C VAL A 237 18.76 -16.22 -5.30
N PHE A 238 18.20 -16.00 -4.11
CA PHE A 238 18.77 -16.51 -2.85
C PHE A 238 18.57 -18.01 -2.70
N THR A 239 17.37 -18.50 -3.04
CA THR A 239 17.02 -19.91 -2.88
C THR A 239 17.91 -20.82 -3.73
N LYS A 240 18.25 -20.41 -4.96
CA LYS A 240 19.19 -21.16 -5.81
C LYS A 240 20.61 -21.23 -5.24
N ASN A 241 21.00 -20.27 -4.42
CA ASN A 241 22.30 -20.24 -3.76
C ASN A 241 22.27 -20.92 -2.37
N GLY A 242 21.12 -21.47 -1.95
CA GLY A 242 20.94 -22.00 -0.60
C GLY A 242 20.99 -20.91 0.48
N GLU A 243 20.71 -19.67 0.12
CA GLU A 243 20.75 -18.51 1.01
C GLU A 243 19.34 -18.14 1.50
N PRO A 244 19.21 -17.60 2.73
CA PRO A 244 17.94 -17.09 3.20
C PRO A 244 17.57 -15.79 2.48
N ILE A 245 16.27 -15.54 2.35
CA ILE A 245 15.75 -14.27 1.85
C ILE A 245 16.22 -13.13 2.78
N PRO A 246 16.81 -12.05 2.26
CA PRO A 246 17.32 -10.96 3.10
C PRO A 246 16.21 -10.27 3.90
N ALA A 247 16.38 -10.25 5.23
CA ALA A 247 15.44 -9.66 6.18
C ALA A 247 16.08 -8.50 6.94
N LYS A 248 16.56 -7.46 6.23
CA LYS A 248 17.36 -6.38 6.83
C LYS A 248 16.70 -5.00 6.72
N LYS A 249 16.88 -4.24 7.80
CA LYS A 249 16.84 -2.77 7.76
C LYS A 249 18.27 -2.27 7.60
N ASP A 250 18.46 -1.21 6.82
CA ASP A 250 19.76 -0.61 6.53
C ASP A 250 19.79 0.91 6.77
N GLY A 251 18.72 1.49 7.32
CA GLY A 251 18.67 2.91 7.66
C GLY A 251 18.60 3.80 6.43
N ARG A 252 18.09 3.26 5.31
CA ARG A 252 17.84 4.01 4.07
C ARG A 252 16.85 5.15 4.26
N VAL A 253 15.98 5.07 5.27
CA VAL A 253 15.08 6.16 5.67
C VAL A 253 15.23 6.40 7.15
N VAL A 254 15.64 7.61 7.53
CA VAL A 254 15.65 8.05 8.94
C VAL A 254 14.83 9.31 9.07
N ILE A 255 13.86 9.28 9.98
CA ILE A 255 12.97 10.40 10.27
C ILE A 255 13.16 10.75 11.74
N ASN A 256 13.70 11.94 12.00
CA ASN A 256 13.79 12.51 13.34
C ASN A 256 12.60 13.46 13.56
N ASN A 257 12.04 13.44 14.77
CA ASN A 257 10.86 14.24 15.14
C ASN A 257 9.65 13.99 14.23
N SER A 258 9.31 12.72 14.02
CA SER A 258 8.09 12.31 13.32
C SER A 258 6.86 12.65 14.16
N VAL A 259 5.81 13.22 13.55
CA VAL A 259 4.53 13.42 14.24
C VAL A 259 3.82 12.08 14.43
N GLU A 260 3.19 11.92 15.60
CA GLU A 260 2.23 10.87 15.96
C GLU A 260 1.17 10.62 14.89
#